data_AF-A0A7C3TP47-F1
#
_entry.id   AF-A0A7C3TP47-F1
#
_cell.length_a   1.000
_cell.length_b   1.000
_cell.length_c   1.000
_cell.angle_alpha   90.00
_cell.angle_beta   90.00
_cell.angle_gamma   90.00
#
_symmetry.space_group_name_H-M   'P 1'
#
loop_
_entity.id
_entity.type
_entity.pdbx_description
1 polymer ?
#
loop_
_entity_poly.entity_id
_entity_poly.type
_entity_poly.pdbx_seq_one_letter_code
_entity_poly.pdbx_strand_id
1 'polypeptide(L)'
;MSVRPIENLAKRKPTGGKRIPYRVRRAYEADSYPIETTLGSDEVIKKRARGGNIKLSLKKTSYASVLDPSTKKVKKVKILKVIKNPANRDYERRGVITKGAIIETELGTAKVRSRPGQDGVVNAILIK
;
A
#
# COMPACT_ATOMS: atom_id res chain seq x y z
N MET A 1 18.56 -20.10 9.88
CA MET A 1 17.38 -19.21 9.76
C MET A 1 17.83 -17.94 9.04
N SER A 2 17.18 -17.58 7.93
CA SER A 2 17.61 -16.53 6.99
C SER A 2 17.83 -15.18 7.70
N VAL A 3 19.10 -14.84 7.90
CA VAL A 3 19.57 -13.58 8.48
C VAL A 3 19.45 -12.50 7.41
N ARG A 4 18.55 -11.53 7.58
CA ARG A 4 18.35 -10.38 6.68
C ARG A 4 18.70 -9.05 7.37
N PRO A 5 19.21 -8.04 6.63
CA PRO A 5 20.22 -7.10 7.11
C PRO A 5 19.64 -5.89 7.87
N ILE A 6 20.49 -5.27 8.69
CA ILE A 6 20.25 -3.97 9.32
C ILE A 6 20.35 -2.90 8.23
N GLU A 7 19.23 -2.52 7.60
CA GLU A 7 19.21 -1.75 6.33
C GLU A 7 20.08 -0.49 6.31
N ASN A 8 20.37 0.18 7.43
CA ASN A 8 21.22 1.37 7.47
C ASN A 8 22.68 1.10 7.86
N LEU A 9 22.97 -0.01 8.53
CA LEU A 9 24.33 -0.40 8.95
C LEU A 9 24.98 -1.37 7.95
N ALA A 10 24.20 -2.07 7.15
CA ALA A 10 24.66 -2.96 6.08
C ALA A 10 24.94 -2.24 4.76
N LYS A 11 24.31 -1.08 4.50
CA LYS A 11 24.58 -0.26 3.32
C LYS A 11 26.01 0.27 3.36
N ARG A 12 26.60 0.48 2.18
CA ARG A 12 27.92 1.12 2.03
C ARG A 12 27.84 2.60 2.41
N LYS A 13 29.00 3.23 2.66
CA LYS A 13 29.09 4.69 2.75
C LYS A 13 28.68 5.31 1.40
N PRO A 14 28.23 6.58 1.38
CA PRO A 14 28.00 7.30 0.12
C PRO A 14 29.22 7.27 -0.82
N THR A 15 30.43 7.28 -0.24
CA THR A 15 31.71 7.14 -0.95
C THR A 15 32.07 5.72 -1.38
N GLY A 16 31.20 4.73 -1.15
CA GLY A 16 31.42 3.32 -1.54
C GLY A 16 32.20 2.46 -0.53
N GLY A 17 32.80 3.06 0.50
CA GLY A 17 33.50 2.32 1.55
C GLY A 17 32.58 1.35 2.33
N LYS A 18 33.08 0.15 2.64
CA LYS A 18 32.35 -0.86 3.43
C LYS A 18 32.14 -0.36 4.86
N ARG A 19 30.92 -0.51 5.39
CA ARG A 19 30.61 -0.25 6.81
C ARG A 19 30.72 -1.53 7.61
N ILE A 20 31.27 -1.45 8.81
CA ILE A 20 31.31 -2.54 9.80
C ILE A 20 30.23 -2.23 10.84
N PRO A 21 29.22 -3.11 11.03
CA PRO A 21 28.17 -2.87 12.01
C PRO A 21 28.73 -3.01 13.43
N TYR A 22 28.47 -2.02 14.29
CA TYR A 22 28.91 -2.02 15.70
C TYR A 22 27.94 -2.72 16.66
N ARG A 23 26.74 -3.08 16.18
CA ARG A 23 25.67 -3.68 17.00
C ARG A 23 24.77 -4.61 16.20
N VAL A 24 23.97 -5.39 16.93
CA VAL A 24 22.90 -6.24 16.40
C VAL A 24 21.58 -5.47 16.17
N ARG A 25 20.63 -6.12 15.49
CA ARG A 25 19.29 -5.60 15.17
C ARG A 25 18.48 -5.35 16.44
N ARG A 26 17.73 -4.24 16.47
CA ARG A 26 16.79 -3.92 17.55
C ARG A 26 15.35 -4.19 17.12
N ALA A 27 14.47 -4.44 18.09
CA ALA A 27 13.06 -4.73 17.83
C ALA A 27 12.32 -3.61 17.08
N TYR A 28 12.76 -2.36 17.20
CA TYR A 28 12.16 -1.22 16.49
C TYR A 28 12.60 -1.09 15.03
N GLU A 29 13.58 -1.89 14.58
CA GLU A 29 14.05 -2.00 13.20
C GLU A 29 13.40 -3.19 12.49
N ALA A 30 12.31 -3.71 13.06
CA ALA A 30 11.56 -4.84 12.54
C ALA A 30 10.54 -4.37 11.49
N ASP A 31 10.82 -4.69 10.22
CA ASP A 31 9.88 -4.50 9.12
C ASP A 31 9.04 -5.76 8.89
N SER A 32 7.92 -5.58 8.17
CA SER A 32 7.00 -6.64 7.79
C SER A 32 6.90 -6.75 6.28
N TYR A 33 6.51 -7.93 5.79
CA TYR A 33 6.20 -8.09 4.38
C TYR A 33 5.03 -7.16 3.96
N PRO A 34 5.10 -6.59 2.75
CA PRO A 34 4.01 -5.78 2.21
C PRO A 34 2.76 -6.64 2.03
N ILE A 35 1.60 -6.02 2.22
CA ILE A 35 0.33 -6.62 1.80
C ILE A 35 0.00 -6.03 0.44
N GLU A 36 -0.11 -6.92 -0.55
CA GLU A 36 -0.63 -6.58 -1.86
C GLU A 36 -2.16 -6.66 -1.80
N THR A 37 -2.83 -5.51 -1.86
CA THR A 37 -4.29 -5.44 -1.85
C THR A 37 -4.82 -5.78 -3.24
N THR A 38 -5.64 -6.83 -3.35
CA THR A 38 -6.23 -7.26 -4.63
C THR A 38 -7.76 -7.11 -4.64
N LEU A 39 -8.37 -7.29 -5.79
CA LEU A 39 -9.82 -7.30 -5.93
C LEU A 39 -10.41 -8.62 -5.39
N GLY A 40 -11.50 -8.53 -4.63
CA GLY A 40 -12.19 -9.70 -4.08
C GLY A 40 -13.12 -9.36 -2.93
N SER A 41 -13.62 -10.38 -2.23
CA SER A 41 -14.39 -10.19 -1.00
C SER A 41 -13.59 -9.41 0.03
N ASP A 42 -14.23 -8.48 0.72
CA ASP A 42 -13.57 -7.56 1.65
C ASP A 42 -12.87 -8.35 2.78
N GLU A 43 -11.54 -8.31 2.82
CA GLU A 43 -10.71 -9.01 3.81
C GLU A 43 -9.76 -8.00 4.48
N VAL A 44 -10.02 -7.71 5.76
CA VAL A 44 -9.23 -6.77 6.57
C VAL A 44 -8.46 -7.52 7.64
N ILE A 45 -7.15 -7.28 7.69
CA ILE A 45 -6.23 -7.87 8.68
C ILE A 45 -5.87 -6.81 9.72
N LYS A 46 -6.06 -7.13 11.00
CA LYS A 46 -5.59 -6.32 12.12
C LYS A 46 -4.12 -6.64 12.41
N LYS A 47 -3.25 -5.63 12.42
CA LYS A 47 -1.83 -5.77 12.75
C LYS A 47 -1.48 -4.95 13.98
N ARG A 48 -0.89 -5.57 15.00
CA ARG A 48 -0.35 -4.87 16.16
C ARG A 48 0.92 -4.13 15.76
N ALA A 49 0.98 -2.84 16.08
CA ALA A 49 2.15 -1.99 15.93
C ALA A 49 2.80 -1.74 17.30
N ARG A 50 3.97 -1.09 17.29
CA ARG A 50 4.67 -0.69 18.51
C ARG A 50 3.81 0.26 19.35
N GLY A 51 3.94 0.16 20.68
CA GLY A 51 3.24 1.03 21.63
C GLY A 51 1.76 0.68 21.82
N GLY A 52 1.33 -0.53 21.46
CA GLY A 52 -0.07 -0.97 21.63
C GLY A 52 -1.02 -0.53 20.51
N ASN A 53 -0.54 0.24 19.54
CA ASN A 53 -1.33 0.67 18.39
C ASN A 53 -1.76 -0.52 17.53
N ILE A 54 -2.90 -0.38 16.85
CA ILE A 54 -3.41 -1.37 15.89
C ILE A 54 -3.57 -0.68 14.53
N LYS A 55 -3.08 -1.32 13.48
CA LYS A 55 -3.24 -0.90 12.10
C LYS A 55 -4.17 -1.86 11.37
N LEU A 56 -4.95 -1.34 10.43
CA LEU A 56 -5.82 -2.12 9.57
C LEU A 56 -5.18 -2.23 8.18
N SER A 57 -4.95 -3.45 7.72
CA SER A 57 -4.42 -3.71 6.38
C SER A 57 -5.49 -4.38 5.53
N LEU A 58 -5.84 -3.77 4.40
CA LEU A 58 -6.70 -4.41 3.40
C LEU A 58 -5.92 -5.43 2.59
N LYS A 59 -6.36 -6.69 2.60
CA LYS A 59 -5.83 -7.74 1.73
C LYS A 59 -6.66 -7.88 0.46
N LYS A 60 -7.98 -7.79 0.58
CA LYS A 60 -8.91 -7.80 -0.56
C LYS A 60 -10.00 -6.75 -0.37
N THR A 61 -10.46 -6.16 -1.47
CA THR A 61 -11.58 -5.21 -1.45
C THR A 61 -12.33 -5.23 -2.77
N SER A 62 -13.66 -5.07 -2.73
CA SER A 62 -14.50 -4.87 -3.92
C SER A 62 -14.90 -3.42 -4.14
N TYR A 63 -14.78 -2.59 -3.10
CA TYR A 63 -15.32 -1.24 -3.08
C TYR A 63 -14.23 -0.19 -2.84
N ALA A 64 -14.47 1.00 -3.39
CA ALA A 64 -13.72 2.22 -3.09
C ALA A 64 -14.66 3.37 -2.76
N SER A 65 -14.22 4.27 -1.89
CA SER A 65 -14.88 5.57 -1.68
C SER A 65 -14.29 6.57 -2.66
N VAL A 66 -15.09 7.00 -3.63
CA VAL A 66 -14.65 7.88 -4.71
C VAL A 66 -15.25 9.27 -4.53
N LEU A 67 -14.39 10.28 -4.51
CA LEU A 67 -14.76 11.69 -4.52
C LEU A 67 -14.84 12.20 -5.96
N ASP A 68 -15.96 12.82 -6.32
CA ASP A 68 -16.08 13.63 -7.53
C ASP A 68 -15.66 15.09 -7.24
N PRO A 69 -14.57 15.60 -7.84
CA PRO A 69 -14.10 16.96 -7.60
C PRO A 69 -15.11 18.05 -7.98
N SER A 70 -15.96 17.81 -8.98
CA SER A 70 -16.91 18.82 -9.47
C SER A 70 -18.10 18.97 -8.52
N THR A 71 -18.68 17.86 -8.10
CA THR A 71 -19.86 17.86 -7.22
C THR A 71 -19.49 17.87 -5.74
N LYS A 72 -18.22 17.62 -5.40
CA LYS A 72 -17.69 17.45 -4.03
C LYS A 72 -18.39 16.35 -3.23
N LYS A 73 -19.08 15.42 -3.89
CA LYS A 73 -19.77 14.30 -3.26
C LYS A 73 -18.89 13.05 -3.27
N VAL A 74 -18.96 12.28 -2.18
CA VAL A 74 -18.28 10.98 -2.06
C VAL A 74 -19.32 9.89 -2.23
N LYS A 75 -19.01 8.88 -3.06
CA LYS A 75 -19.84 7.69 -3.25
C LYS A 75 -19.01 6.43 -3.06
N LYS A 76 -19.59 5.43 -2.39
CA LYS A 76 -19.02 4.09 -2.33
C LYS A 76 -19.41 3.36 -3.62
N VAL A 77 -18.42 2.92 -4.37
CA VAL A 77 -18.60 2.33 -5.71
C VAL A 77 -17.78 1.08 -5.87
N LYS A 78 -18.22 0.20 -6.76
CA LYS A 78 -17.48 -1.02 -7.08
C LYS A 78 -16.26 -0.71 -7.93
N ILE A 79 -15.16 -1.39 -7.64
CA ILE A 79 -13.95 -1.36 -8.46
C ILE A 79 -14.04 -2.48 -9.50
N LEU A 80 -13.85 -2.15 -10.78
CA LEU A 80 -13.91 -3.13 -11.87
C LEU A 80 -12.53 -3.74 -12.12
N LYS A 81 -11.53 -2.89 -12.38
CA LYS A 81 -10.14 -3.30 -12.61
C LYS A 81 -9.15 -2.20 -12.26
N VAL A 82 -7.88 -2.58 -12.13
CA VAL A 82 -6.76 -1.63 -12.05
C VAL A 82 -6.27 -1.38 -13.48
N ILE A 83 -6.24 -0.12 -13.91
CA ILE A 83 -5.80 0.25 -15.26
C ILE A 83 -4.28 0.45 -15.28
N LYS A 84 -3.78 1.26 -14.33
CA LYS A 84 -2.38 1.68 -14.33
C LYS A 84 -1.85 1.80 -12.90
N ASN A 85 -0.62 1.36 -12.69
CA ASN A 85 0.06 1.46 -11.41
C ASN A 85 1.42 2.15 -11.61
N PRO A 86 1.68 3.32 -11.00
CA PRO A 86 2.93 4.02 -11.19
C PRO A 86 4.16 3.26 -10.67
N ALA A 87 3.98 2.29 -9.77
CA ALA A 87 5.09 1.57 -9.16
C ALA A 87 5.66 0.45 -10.06
N ASN A 88 4.81 -0.35 -10.69
CA ASN A 88 5.22 -1.46 -11.55
C ASN A 88 4.06 -1.91 -12.46
N ARG A 89 4.37 -2.26 -13.71
CA ARG A 89 3.45 -2.87 -14.68
C ARG A 89 2.93 -4.25 -14.24
N ASP A 90 3.71 -5.03 -13.50
CA ASP A 90 3.23 -6.33 -13.00
C ASP A 90 2.12 -6.21 -11.96
N TYR A 91 2.04 -5.07 -11.27
CA TYR A 91 0.92 -4.78 -10.38
C TYR A 91 -0.36 -4.48 -11.13
N GLU A 92 -0.27 -3.97 -12.36
CA GLU A 92 -1.43 -3.78 -13.24
C GLU A 92 -2.01 -5.14 -13.63
N ARG A 93 -1.14 -6.06 -14.06
CA ARG A 93 -1.53 -7.43 -14.46
C ARG A 93 -2.17 -8.21 -13.32
N ARG A 94 -1.61 -8.10 -12.11
CA ARG A 94 -2.14 -8.79 -10.91
C ARG A 94 -3.32 -8.07 -10.25
N GLY A 95 -3.65 -6.85 -10.68
CA GLY A 95 -4.71 -6.05 -10.08
C GLY A 95 -4.41 -5.56 -8.66
N VAL A 96 -3.16 -5.23 -8.36
CA VAL A 96 -2.73 -4.76 -7.04
C VAL A 96 -3.00 -3.27 -6.88
N ILE A 97 -3.74 -2.91 -5.83
CA ILE A 97 -4.13 -1.54 -5.51
C ILE A 97 -3.09 -0.91 -4.57
N THR A 98 -2.38 0.10 -5.07
CA THR A 98 -1.41 0.88 -4.29
C THR A 98 -1.81 2.35 -4.26
N LYS A 99 -1.15 3.13 -3.39
CA LYS A 99 -1.30 4.60 -3.42
C LYS A 99 -0.86 5.13 -4.78
N GLY A 100 -1.72 5.88 -5.44
CA GLY A 100 -1.49 6.46 -6.76
C GLY A 100 -1.89 5.57 -7.93
N ALA A 101 -2.38 4.35 -7.69
CA ALA A 101 -2.94 3.51 -8.74
C ALA A 101 -4.18 4.17 -9.36
N ILE A 102 -4.35 3.97 -10.68
CA ILE A 102 -5.52 4.38 -11.45
C ILE A 102 -6.42 3.16 -11.58
N ILE A 103 -7.62 3.29 -11.04
CA ILE A 103 -8.64 2.24 -11.01
C ILE A 103 -9.83 2.63 -11.88
N GLU A 104 -10.46 1.64 -12.47
CA GLU A 104 -11.75 1.79 -13.14
C GLU A 104 -12.87 1.49 -12.15
N THR A 105 -13.81 2.41 -12.04
CA THR A 105 -14.98 2.30 -11.16
C THR A 105 -16.25 2.55 -11.96
N GLU A 106 -17.41 2.23 -11.38
CA GLU A 106 -18.72 2.44 -12.01
C GLU A 106 -18.99 3.92 -12.38
N LEU A 107 -18.33 4.87 -11.71
CA LEU A 107 -18.45 6.32 -12.01
C LEU A 107 -17.42 6.82 -13.04
N GLY A 108 -16.45 5.99 -13.41
CA GLY A 108 -15.34 6.36 -14.29
C GLY A 108 -13.97 6.04 -13.69
N THR A 109 -12.93 6.63 -14.27
CA THR A 109 -11.55 6.42 -13.85
C THR A 109 -11.22 7.25 -12.61
N ALA A 110 -10.59 6.61 -11.61
CA ALA A 110 -10.26 7.25 -10.34
C ALA A 110 -8.81 6.98 -9.93
N LYS A 111 -8.17 7.96 -9.29
CA LYS A 111 -6.83 7.85 -8.70
C LYS A 111 -6.90 7.58 -7.21
N VAL A 112 -6.29 6.49 -6.77
CA VAL A 112 -6.20 6.11 -5.36
C VAL A 112 -5.27 7.06 -4.60
N ARG A 113 -5.74 7.60 -3.48
CA ARG A 113 -4.98 8.52 -2.58
C ARG A 113 -4.57 7.87 -1.26
N SER A 114 -5.35 6.92 -0.74
CA SER A 114 -5.05 6.23 0.51
C SER A 114 -3.91 5.21 0.36
N ARG A 115 -3.41 4.69 1.49
CA ARG A 115 -2.50 3.55 1.57
C ARG A 115 -3.26 2.33 2.11
N PRO A 116 -3.84 1.48 1.24
CA PRO A 116 -4.75 0.41 1.65
C PRO A 116 -4.14 -0.57 2.67
N GLY A 117 -2.84 -0.86 2.55
CA GLY A 117 -2.13 -1.75 3.47
C GLY A 117 -1.89 -1.18 4.89
N GLN A 118 -2.15 0.10 5.15
CA GLN A 118 -1.95 0.72 6.47
C GLN A 118 -3.23 1.38 7.00
N ASP A 119 -4.03 1.97 6.12
CA ASP A 119 -5.23 2.74 6.47
C ASP A 119 -6.49 1.85 6.51
N GLY A 120 -6.47 0.68 5.86
CA GLY A 120 -7.59 -0.25 5.82
C GLY A 120 -8.78 0.19 4.95
N VAL A 121 -8.61 1.24 4.14
CA VAL A 121 -9.62 1.76 3.21
C VAL A 121 -9.02 2.14 1.86
N VAL A 122 -9.83 2.04 0.79
CA VAL A 122 -9.50 2.56 -0.54
C VAL A 122 -10.28 3.84 -0.80
N ASN A 123 -9.58 4.98 -0.74
CA ASN A 123 -10.13 6.28 -1.09
C ASN A 123 -9.51 6.75 -2.39
N ALA A 124 -10.35 7.20 -3.31
CA ALA A 124 -9.93 7.65 -4.63
C ALA A 124 -10.64 8.95 -5.05
N ILE A 125 -10.06 9.61 -6.05
CA ILE A 125 -10.59 10.86 -6.62
C ILE A 125 -10.78 10.62 -8.12
N LEU A 126 -11.94 10.98 -8.67
CA LEU A 126 -12.17 10.88 -10.12
C LEU A 126 -11.14 11.71 -10.89
N ILE A 127 -10.64 11.13 -11.98
CA ILE A 127 -9.81 11.82 -12.97
C ILE A 127 -10.76 12.23 -14.10
N LYS A 128 -10.82 13.52 -14.38
CA LYS A 128 -11.48 14.07 -15.57
C LYS A 128 -10.40 14.67 -16.47
#